data_AF-A0A849T5K5-F1
#
_entry.id   AF-A0A849T5K5-F1
#
_cell.length_a   1.000
_cell.length_b   1.000
_cell.length_c   1.000
_cell.angle_alpha   90.00
_cell.angle_beta   90.00
_cell.angle_gamma   90.00
#
_symmetry.space_group_name_H-M   'P 1'
#
loop_
_entity.id
_entity.type
_entity.pdbx_description
1 polymer ?
#
loop_
_entity_poly.entity_id
_entity_poly.type
_entity_poly.pdbx_seq_one_letter_code
_entity_poly.pdbx_strand_id
1 'polypeptide(L)' 'MCLICVEFNLRRMTKDELNKALPEMIMFAKTEEERNHFKKLQSLGESDDDKELQNFVDGHIASYGKKIS' A
#
# COMPACT_ATOMS: atom_id res chain seq x y z
N MET A 1 8.18 6.14 -2.99
CA MET A 1 7.13 6.49 -2.02
C MET A 1 5.80 6.11 -2.65
N CYS A 2 5.13 5.09 -2.12
CA CYS A 2 3.85 4.63 -2.65
C CYS A 2 2.73 5.64 -2.31
N LEU A 3 2.11 6.25 -3.32
CA LEU A 3 1.06 7.25 -3.12
C LEU A 3 -0.18 6.64 -2.45
N ILE A 4 -0.55 5.41 -2.82
CA ILE A 4 -1.68 4.69 -2.20
C ILE A 4 -1.46 4.50 -0.70
N CYS A 5 -0.26 4.09 -0.29
CA CYS A 5 0.06 3.98 1.14
C CYS A 5 -0.12 5.32 1.86
N VAL A 6 0.35 6.42 1.26
CA VAL A 6 0.23 7.77 1.84
C VAL A 6 -1.24 8.19 1.97
N GLU A 7 -2.03 8.08 0.90
CA GLU A 7 -3.44 8.47 0.92
C GLU A 7 -4.28 7.61 1.89
N PHE A 8 -3.98 6.31 1.99
CA PHE A 8 -4.61 5.42 2.96
C PHE A 8 -4.24 5.78 4.40
N ASN A 9 -2.94 6.01 4.69
CA ASN A 9 -2.48 6.42 6.02
C ASN A 9 -3.07 7.77 6.45
N LEU A 10 -3.21 8.72 5.52
CA LEU A 10 -3.86 10.02 5.76
C LEU A 10 -5.40 9.92 5.84
N ARG A 11 -5.98 8.73 5.72
CA ARG A 11 -7.43 8.47 5.72
C ARG A 11 -8.18 9.22 4.61
N ARG A 12 -7.49 9.55 3.52
CA ARG A 12 -8.05 10.19 2.32
C ARG A 12 -8.54 9.17 1.29
N MET A 13 -8.11 7.93 1.45
CA MET A 13 -8.54 6.78 0.66
C MET A 13 -9.09 5.70 1.60
N THR A 14 -10.27 5.19 1.29
CA THR A 14 -10.88 4.05 1.97
C THR A 14 -10.28 2.72 1.51
N LYS A 15 -10.52 1.65 2.29
CA LYS A 15 -10.11 0.29 1.92
C LYS A 15 -10.71 -0.17 0.59
N ASP A 16 -11.96 0.21 0.32
CA ASP A 16 -12.65 -0.09 -0.94
C ASP A 16 -12.02 0.63 -2.13
N GLU A 17 -11.66 1.91 -1.97
CA GLU A 17 -10.98 2.68 -3.02
C GLU A 17 -9.57 2.14 -3.29
N LEU A 18 -8.86 1.76 -2.23
CA LEU A 18 -7.57 1.08 -2.33
C LEU A 18 -7.69 -0.22 -3.13
N ASN A 19 -8.65 -1.09 -2.78
CA ASN A 19 -8.88 -2.35 -3.49
C ASN A 19 -9.28 -2.16 -4.96
N LYS A 20 -9.99 -1.07 -5.29
CA LYS A 20 -10.33 -0.73 -6.68
C LYS A 20 -9.11 -0.23 -7.48
N ALA A 21 -8.19 0.49 -6.84
CA ALA A 21 -7.01 1.06 -7.52
C ALA A 21 -5.89 0.03 -7.75
N LEU A 22 -5.73 -0.95 -6.85
CA LEU A 22 -4.60 -1.89 -6.88
C LEU A 22 -4.47 -2.76 -8.14
N PRO A 23 -5.55 -3.30 -8.76
CA PRO A 23 -5.43 -4.08 -9.99
C PRO A 23 -4.73 -3.33 -11.13
N GLU A 24 -5.07 -2.04 -11.30
CA GLU A 24 -4.46 -1.17 -12.29
C GLU A 24 -2.97 -0.92 -11.97
N MET A 25 -2.67 -0.65 -10.71
CA MET A 25 -1.28 -0.43 -10.26
C MET A 25 -0.39 -1.67 -10.44
N ILE A 26 -0.93 -2.87 -10.18
CA ILE A 26 -0.21 -4.14 -10.40
C ILE A 26 0.12 -4.33 -11.89
N MET A 27 -0.82 -3.98 -12.77
CA MET A 27 -0.64 -4.09 -14.22
C MET A 27 0.43 -3.13 -14.74
N PHE A 28 0.46 -1.90 -14.22
CA PHE A 28 1.40 -0.85 -14.66
C PHE A 28 2.69 -0.75 -13.83
N ALA A 29 2.89 -1.62 -12.83
CA ALA A 29 4.10 -1.64 -12.02
C ALA A 29 5.35 -1.83 -12.89
N LYS A 30 6.32 -0.92 -12.70
CA LYS A 30 7.54 -0.83 -13.50
C LYS A 30 8.62 -1.80 -13.05
N THR A 31 8.57 -2.20 -11.78
CA THR A 31 9.53 -3.14 -11.19
C THR A 31 8.81 -4.30 -10.52
N GLU A 32 9.51 -5.41 -10.37
CA GLU A 32 8.99 -6.58 -9.64
C GLU A 32 8.76 -6.25 -8.16
N GLU A 33 9.63 -5.44 -7.55
CA GLU A 33 9.46 -4.95 -6.18
C GLU A 33 8.15 -4.15 -6.01
N GLU A 34 7.88 -3.22 -6.93
CA GLU A 34 6.65 -2.42 -6.92
C GLU A 34 5.41 -3.30 -7.12
N ARG A 35 5.48 -4.25 -8.06
CA ARG A 35 4.40 -5.21 -8.30
C ARG A 35 4.11 -6.06 -7.07
N ASN A 36 5.15 -6.55 -6.40
CA ASN A 36 5.03 -7.37 -5.20
C ASN A 36 4.47 -6.56 -4.03
N HIS A 37 4.86 -5.28 -3.91
CA HIS A 37 4.27 -4.36 -2.94
C HIS A 37 2.75 -4.19 -3.16
N PHE A 38 2.30 -3.92 -4.39
CA PHE A 38 0.86 -3.78 -4.67
C PHE A 38 0.08 -5.09 -4.50
N LYS A 39 0.66 -6.24 -4.87
CA LYS A 39 0.04 -7.55 -4.61
C LYS A 39 -0.12 -7.83 -3.10
N LYS A 40 0.88 -7.46 -2.29
CA LYS A 40 0.78 -7.60 -0.82
C LYS A 40 -0.28 -6.66 -0.27
N LEU A 41 -0.36 -5.41 -0.74
CA LEU A 41 -1.44 -4.49 -0.37
C LEU A 41 -2.82 -5.06 -0.74
N GLN A 42 -2.96 -5.67 -1.91
CA GLN A 42 -4.24 -6.26 -2.35
C GLN A 42 -4.64 -7.41 -1.45
N SER A 43 -3.72 -8.34 -1.17
CA SER A 43 -3.97 -9.46 -0.27
C SER A 43 -4.34 -9.03 1.15
N LEU A 44 -3.79 -7.92 1.65
CA LEU A 44 -4.14 -7.34 2.95
C LEU A 44 -5.45 -6.56 2.90
N GLY A 45 -5.73 -5.88 1.79
CA GLY A 45 -6.98 -5.18 1.54
C GLY A 45 -8.18 -6.10 1.36
N GLU A 46 -7.96 -7.35 0.97
CA GLU A 46 -8.99 -8.40 0.87
C GLU A 46 -9.18 -9.18 2.19
N SER A 47 -8.27 -9.04 3.17
CA SER A 47 -8.41 -9.70 4.47
C SER A 47 -9.35 -8.92 5.39
N ASP A 48 -9.95 -9.60 6.37
CA ASP A 48 -10.75 -8.95 7.42
C ASP A 48 -9.87 -8.28 8.51
N ASP A 49 -8.55 -8.41 8.43
CA ASP A 49 -7.61 -7.85 9.41
C ASP A 49 -7.10 -6.46 8.99
N ASP A 50 -7.91 -5.45 9.27
CA ASP A 50 -7.57 -4.04 9.02
C ASP A 50 -6.30 -3.58 9.75
N LYS A 51 -5.92 -4.24 10.86
CA LYS A 51 -4.71 -3.88 11.60
C LYS A 51 -3.46 -4.33 10.84
N GLU A 52 -3.47 -5.50 10.21
CA GLU A 52 -2.34 -5.96 9.41
C GLU A 52 -2.11 -5.05 8.21
N LEU A 53 -3.19 -4.63 7.53
CA LEU A 53 -3.13 -3.64 6.45
C LEU A 53 -2.52 -2.31 6.94
N GLN A 54 -3.00 -1.78 8.05
CA GLN A 54 -2.50 -0.53 8.61
C GLN A 54 -1.01 -0.64 8.99
N ASN A 55 -0.61 -1.72 9.66
CA ASN A 55 0.79 -1.95 10.05
C ASN A 55 1.73 -2.03 8.84
N PHE A 56 1.28 -2.68 7.76
CA PHE A 56 2.05 -2.76 6.52
C PHE A 56 2.25 -1.38 5.89
N VAL A 57 1.17 -0.59 5.80
CA VAL A 57 1.20 0.77 5.26
C VAL A 57 2.12 1.68 6.09
N ASP A 58 1.98 1.65 7.42
CA ASP A 58 2.77 2.47 8.34
C ASP A 58 4.26 2.11 8.27
N GLY A 59 4.57 0.80 8.25
CA GLY A 59 5.94 0.31 8.08
C GLY A 59 6.56 0.74 6.75
N HIS A 60 5.78 0.70 5.67
CA HIS A 60 6.23 1.14 4.35
C HIS A 60 6.52 2.66 4.33
N ILE A 61 5.64 3.49 4.90
CA ILE A 61 5.85 4.94 5.00
C ILE A 61 7.07 5.27 5.85
N ALA A 62 7.21 4.63 7.02
CA ALA A 62 8.32 4.83 7.93
C ALA A 62 9.68 4.48 7.28
N SER A 63 9.71 3.52 6.35
CA SER A 63 10.93 3.16 5.60
C SER A 63 11.48 4.32 4.74
N TYR A 64 10.62 5.25 4.31
CA TYR A 64 11.05 6.45 3.58
C TYR A 64 11.59 7.54 4.50
N GLY A 65 11.05 7.66 5.72
CA GLY A 65 11.56 8.60 6.73
C GLY A 65 12.92 8.19 7.31
N LYS A 66 13.23 6.89 7.33
CA LYS A 66 14.52 6.37 7.84
C LYS A 66 15.71 6.48 6.86
N LYS A 67 15.50 6.86 5.60
CA LYS A 67 16.59 6.99 4.61
C LYS A 67 17.42 8.28 4.73
N ILE A 68 17.25 9.05 5.81
CA ILE A 68 18.01 10.28 6.08
C ILE A 68 18.63 10.18 7.48
N SER A 69 19.77 9.49 7.58
CA SER A 69 20.72 9.60 8.69
C SER A 69 22.08 9.13 8.21
#